data_AF-A0A0C4DIL3-F1
#
_entry.id   AF-A0A0C4DIL3-F1
#
_cell.length_a   1.000
_cell.length_b   1.000
_cell.length_c   1.000
_cell.angle_alpha   90.00
_cell.angle_beta   90.00
_cell.angle_gamma   90.00
#
_symmetry.space_group_name_H-M   'P 1'
#
loop_
_entity.id
_entity.type
_entity.pdbx_description
1 polymer ?
#
loop_
_entity_poly.entity_id
_entity_poly.type
_entity_poly.pdbx_seq_one_letter_code
_entity_poly.pdbx_strand_id
1 'polypeptide(L)'
;MTQLALRHSQKLIEAEDFPIPADIFEEIDIARQSALAVTFSTIYELLDRLQEEQECSFECSSMLLGVLTKELRNHGILYPRNAPPFDGFSIEGSKEMIKGLKKPGWYGTRNHRHSCCIQDKLSISLAKVESDLRVFDLQDFQATKNHTRI
;
A
#
# COMPACT_ATOMS: atom_id res chain seq x y z
N MET A 1 -15.69 9.68 9.38
CA MET A 1 -16.27 8.68 8.48
C MET A 1 -15.41 8.51 7.23
N THR A 2 -15.08 9.61 6.54
CA THR A 2 -14.21 9.62 5.35
C THR A 2 -12.83 9.03 5.56
N GLN A 3 -12.17 9.32 6.68
CA GLN A 3 -10.87 8.70 7.00
C GLN A 3 -10.96 7.17 7.15
N LEU A 4 -12.08 6.67 7.67
CA LEU A 4 -12.31 5.23 7.79
C LEU A 4 -12.59 4.63 6.40
N ALA A 5 -13.43 5.30 5.61
CA ALA A 5 -13.73 4.93 4.23
C ALA A 5 -12.44 4.85 3.38
N LEU A 6 -11.62 5.91 3.36
CA LEU A 6 -10.35 5.96 2.66
C LEU A 6 -9.43 4.79 3.03
N ARG A 7 -9.34 4.46 4.32
CA ARG A 7 -8.36 3.51 4.84
C ARG A 7 -8.79 2.06 4.70
N HIS A 8 -10.10 1.80 4.75
CA HIS A 8 -10.65 0.45 4.86
C HIS A 8 -11.56 0.03 3.70
N SER A 9 -12.03 0.94 2.86
CA SER A 9 -12.78 0.54 1.67
C SER A 9 -11.87 -0.26 0.72
N GLN A 10 -12.48 -1.21 0.03
CA GLN A 10 -11.81 -2.08 -0.93
C GLN A 10 -12.26 -1.80 -2.37
N LYS A 11 -13.22 -0.90 -2.55
CA LYS A 11 -13.80 -0.48 -3.82
C LYS A 11 -14.47 0.88 -3.65
N LEU A 12 -14.92 1.48 -4.75
CA LEU A 12 -15.77 2.66 -4.72
C LEU A 12 -17.00 2.41 -3.84
N ILE A 13 -17.33 3.38 -3.00
CA ILE A 13 -18.50 3.31 -2.12
C ILE A 13 -19.72 3.74 -2.90
N GLU A 14 -20.67 2.82 -3.04
CA GLU A 14 -21.99 3.07 -3.60
C GLU A 14 -22.95 3.36 -2.44
N ALA A 15 -23.40 4.61 -2.31
CA ALA A 15 -24.29 5.03 -1.23
C ALA A 15 -25.41 5.90 -1.80
N GLU A 16 -26.39 5.26 -2.43
CA GLU A 16 -27.53 5.93 -3.09
C GLU A 16 -28.45 6.66 -2.11
N ASP A 17 -28.50 6.22 -0.84
CA ASP A 17 -29.39 6.76 0.19
C ASP A 17 -28.71 7.73 1.19
N PHE A 18 -27.43 8.07 0.99
CA PHE A 18 -26.73 8.97 1.91
C PHE A 18 -26.77 10.43 1.43
N PRO A 19 -26.94 11.41 2.34
CA PRO A 19 -26.84 12.83 2.01
C PRO A 19 -25.39 13.29 1.79
N ILE A 20 -24.53 12.39 1.32
CA ILE A 20 -23.13 12.66 1.00
C ILE A 20 -23.03 12.74 -0.52
N PRO A 21 -22.49 13.84 -1.06
CA PRO A 21 -22.31 14.01 -2.50
C PRO A 21 -21.47 12.87 -3.12
N ALA A 22 -21.84 12.42 -4.32
CA ALA A 22 -21.19 11.30 -5.01
C ALA A 22 -19.71 11.56 -5.33
N ASP A 23 -19.39 12.80 -5.65
CA ASP A 23 -18.02 13.29 -5.89
C ASP A 23 -17.12 13.13 -4.66
N ILE A 24 -17.64 13.21 -3.43
CA ILE A 24 -16.84 12.91 -2.23
C ILE A 24 -16.44 11.43 -2.20
N PHE A 25 -17.32 10.51 -2.62
CA PHE A 25 -16.97 9.09 -2.70
C PHE A 25 -15.95 8.81 -3.81
N GLU A 26 -16.07 9.48 -4.95
CA GLU A 26 -15.07 9.43 -6.02
C GLU A 26 -13.71 9.96 -5.56
N GLU A 27 -13.68 11.08 -4.85
CA GLU A 27 -12.46 11.66 -4.30
C GLU A 27 -11.79 10.77 -3.25
N ILE A 28 -12.59 10.08 -2.41
CA ILE A 28 -12.10 9.07 -1.48
C ILE A 28 -11.49 7.89 -2.25
N ASP A 29 -12.14 7.43 -3.32
CA ASP A 29 -11.61 6.32 -4.11
C ASP A 29 -10.33 6.72 -4.86
N ILE A 30 -10.26 7.92 -5.44
CA ILE A 30 -9.05 8.45 -6.07
C ILE A 30 -7.90 8.46 -5.06
N ALA A 31 -8.12 9.01 -3.86
CA ALA A 31 -7.10 9.04 -2.81
C ALA A 31 -6.67 7.61 -2.39
N ARG A 32 -7.62 6.66 -2.32
CA ARG A 32 -7.33 5.24 -2.05
C ARG A 32 -6.47 4.62 -3.15
N GLN A 33 -6.87 4.78 -4.41
CA GLN A 33 -6.18 4.23 -5.58
C GLN A 33 -4.76 4.79 -5.68
N SER A 34 -4.58 6.10 -5.43
CA SER A 34 -3.25 6.72 -5.43
C SER A 34 -2.35 6.17 -4.31
N ALA A 35 -2.86 6.01 -3.09
CA ALA A 35 -2.09 5.44 -1.98
C ALA A 35 -1.69 3.98 -2.25
N LEU A 36 -2.61 3.19 -2.81
CA LEU A 36 -2.35 1.80 -3.21
C LEU A 36 -1.34 1.72 -4.37
N ALA A 37 -1.44 2.63 -5.35
CA ALA A 37 -0.47 2.71 -6.45
C ALA A 37 0.95 2.89 -5.91
N VAL A 38 1.17 3.86 -5.02
CA VAL A 38 2.49 4.10 -4.41
C VAL A 38 2.96 2.88 -3.60
N THR A 39 2.04 2.26 -2.85
CA THR A 39 2.35 1.07 -2.04
C THR A 39 2.82 -0.10 -2.89
N PHE A 40 2.05 -0.47 -3.93
CA PHE A 40 2.40 -1.58 -4.81
C PHE A 40 3.61 -1.28 -5.69
N SER A 41 3.73 -0.06 -6.23
CA SER A 41 4.91 0.35 -6.99
C SER A 41 6.17 0.21 -6.14
N THR A 42 6.17 0.66 -4.88
CA THR A 42 7.34 0.51 -4.00
C THR A 42 7.71 -0.96 -3.77
N ILE A 43 6.71 -1.83 -3.58
CA ILE A 43 6.92 -3.27 -3.41
C ILE A 43 7.59 -3.86 -4.66
N TYR A 44 7.11 -3.49 -5.85
CA TYR A 44 7.63 -4.01 -7.10
C TYR A 44 9.01 -3.43 -7.45
N GLU A 45 9.27 -2.16 -7.16
CA GLU A 45 10.60 -1.56 -7.27
C GLU A 45 11.61 -2.25 -6.34
N LEU A 46 11.22 -2.60 -5.12
CA LEU A 46 12.06 -3.40 -4.23
C LEU A 46 12.32 -4.80 -4.81
N LEU A 47 11.31 -5.44 -5.39
CA LEU A 47 11.46 -6.74 -6.06
C LEU A 47 12.46 -6.66 -7.21
N ASP A 48 12.32 -5.67 -8.09
CA ASP A 48 13.18 -5.47 -9.25
C ASP A 48 14.62 -5.16 -8.81
N ARG A 49 14.78 -4.26 -7.84
CA ARG A 49 16.09 -3.94 -7.26
C ARG A 49 16.78 -5.17 -6.66
N LEU A 50 16.05 -6.03 -5.94
CA LEU A 50 16.62 -7.24 -5.35
C LEU A 50 17.02 -8.30 -6.39
N GLN A 51 16.50 -8.23 -7.63
CA GLN A 51 16.90 -9.12 -8.73
C GLN A 51 18.20 -8.68 -9.40
N GLU A 52 18.45 -7.37 -9.46
CA GLU A 52 19.55 -6.79 -10.23
C GLU A 52 20.73 -6.36 -9.34
N GLU A 53 20.44 -5.83 -8.15
CA GLU A 53 21.41 -5.19 -7.28
C GLU A 53 21.76 -6.02 -6.03
N GLN A 54 22.97 -5.78 -5.53
CA GLN A 54 23.39 -6.32 -4.24
C GLN A 54 22.99 -5.37 -3.11
N GLU A 55 22.05 -5.79 -2.27
CA GLU A 55 21.64 -5.05 -1.09
C GLU A 55 22.23 -5.69 0.18
N CYS A 56 23.13 -4.98 0.87
CA CYS A 56 23.97 -5.47 1.99
C CYS A 56 24.96 -6.58 1.62
N SER A 57 24.50 -7.72 1.11
CA SER A 57 25.32 -8.81 0.55
C SER A 57 24.54 -9.60 -0.50
N PHE A 58 25.21 -10.40 -1.32
CA PHE A 58 24.53 -11.26 -2.30
C PHE A 58 23.57 -12.25 -1.62
N GLU A 59 23.99 -12.83 -0.50
CA GLU A 59 23.18 -13.74 0.31
C GLU A 59 21.99 -13.01 0.93
N CYS A 60 22.20 -11.79 1.42
CA CYS A 60 21.13 -10.97 1.98
C CYS A 60 20.06 -10.66 0.91
N SER A 61 20.46 -10.11 -0.24
CA SER A 61 19.52 -9.78 -1.31
C SER A 61 18.81 -11.02 -1.84
N SER A 62 19.51 -12.14 -2.02
CA SER A 62 18.93 -13.41 -2.44
C SER A 62 17.87 -13.92 -1.46
N MET A 63 18.13 -13.82 -0.15
CA MET A 63 17.19 -14.26 0.89
C MET A 63 15.94 -13.37 0.90
N LEU A 64 16.12 -12.06 0.83
CA LEU A 64 15.02 -11.08 0.77
C LEU A 64 14.20 -11.26 -0.50
N LEU A 65 14.84 -11.44 -1.66
CA LEU A 65 14.18 -11.71 -2.94
C LEU A 65 13.33 -12.98 -2.85
N GLY A 66 13.88 -14.06 -2.30
CA GLY A 66 13.16 -15.31 -2.12
C GLY A 66 11.95 -15.18 -1.21
N VAL A 67 12.07 -14.42 -0.11
CA VAL A 67 10.95 -14.10 0.77
C VAL A 67 9.88 -13.29 0.03
N LEU A 68 10.27 -12.16 -0.57
CA LEU A 68 9.34 -11.26 -1.24
C LEU A 68 8.60 -11.97 -2.37
N THR A 69 9.32 -12.66 -3.25
CA THR A 69 8.73 -13.43 -4.36
C THR A 69 7.69 -14.44 -3.87
N LYS A 70 8.02 -15.22 -2.82
CA LYS A 70 7.10 -16.23 -2.27
C LYS A 70 5.85 -15.60 -1.66
N GLU A 71 6.02 -14.55 -0.86
CA GLU A 71 4.89 -13.90 -0.19
C GLU A 71 3.99 -13.17 -1.21
N LEU A 72 4.56 -12.45 -2.18
CA LEU A 72 3.76 -11.80 -3.24
C LEU A 72 2.98 -12.85 -4.06
N ARG A 73 3.57 -14.01 -4.34
CA ARG A 73 2.87 -15.12 -4.99
C ARG A 73 1.74 -15.68 -4.10
N ASN A 74 1.98 -15.85 -2.81
CA ASN A 74 0.97 -16.34 -1.87
C ASN A 74 -0.22 -15.39 -1.73
N HIS A 75 0.04 -14.07 -1.82
CA HIS A 75 -0.99 -13.05 -1.84
C HIS A 75 -1.65 -12.84 -3.21
N GLY A 76 -1.19 -13.55 -4.25
CA GLY A 76 -1.77 -13.46 -5.60
C GLY A 76 -1.44 -12.17 -6.36
N ILE A 77 -0.39 -11.44 -5.95
CA ILE A 77 -0.04 -10.10 -6.48
C ILE A 77 1.28 -10.08 -7.25
N LEU A 78 1.85 -11.24 -7.59
CA LEU A 78 3.11 -11.33 -8.32
C LEU A 78 2.92 -11.52 -9.84
N TYR A 79 2.00 -12.40 -10.23
CA TYR A 79 1.75 -12.76 -11.64
C TYR A 79 0.24 -12.89 -11.91
N PRO A 80 -0.41 -11.88 -12.53
CA PRO A 80 0.18 -10.59 -12.89
C PRO A 80 0.49 -9.72 -11.66
N ARG A 81 1.33 -8.69 -11.85
CA ARG A 81 1.43 -7.59 -10.87
C ARG A 81 0.07 -6.90 -10.81
N ASN A 82 -0.35 -6.50 -9.62
CA ASN A 82 -1.55 -5.70 -9.45
C ASN A 82 -1.41 -4.36 -10.17
N ALA A 83 -2.51 -3.94 -10.79
CA ALA A 83 -2.64 -2.66 -11.47
C ALA A 83 -4.01 -2.05 -11.14
N PRO A 84 -4.18 -0.73 -11.29
CA PRO A 84 -5.48 -0.09 -11.11
C PRO A 84 -6.55 -0.69 -12.05
N PRO A 85 -7.82 -0.75 -11.61
CA PRO A 85 -8.29 -0.40 -10.27
C PRO A 85 -7.89 -1.47 -9.23
N PHE A 86 -7.40 -1.04 -8.06
CA PHE A 86 -7.00 -1.92 -6.96
C PHE A 86 -8.20 -2.41 -6.14
N ASP A 87 -9.22 -2.94 -6.82
CA ASP A 87 -10.41 -3.45 -6.15
C ASP A 87 -10.09 -4.73 -5.36
N GLY A 88 -10.71 -4.87 -4.19
CA GLY A 88 -10.38 -5.88 -3.20
C GLY A 88 -9.26 -5.48 -2.24
N PHE A 89 -8.56 -4.36 -2.49
CA PHE A 89 -7.48 -3.87 -1.62
C PHE A 89 -7.87 -2.60 -0.87
N SER A 90 -7.53 -2.57 0.42
CA SER A 90 -7.60 -1.37 1.26
C SER A 90 -6.20 -0.94 1.67
N ILE A 91 -6.03 0.33 2.05
CA ILE A 91 -4.74 0.86 2.52
C ILE A 91 -4.29 0.10 3.77
N GLU A 92 -5.18 -0.05 4.74
CA GLU A 92 -4.85 -0.76 5.98
C GLU A 92 -4.66 -2.26 5.76
N GLY A 93 -5.45 -2.90 4.90
CA GLY A 93 -5.23 -4.30 4.53
C GLY A 93 -3.86 -4.52 3.90
N SER A 94 -3.42 -3.60 3.03
CA SER A 94 -2.10 -3.67 2.38
C SER A 94 -0.95 -3.43 3.37
N LYS A 95 -1.14 -2.52 4.33
CA LYS A 95 -0.18 -2.27 5.42
C LYS A 95 -0.03 -3.48 6.34
N GLU A 96 -1.14 -4.09 6.73
CA GLU A 96 -1.13 -5.30 7.57
C GLU A 96 -0.55 -6.49 6.81
N MET A 97 -0.82 -6.63 5.51
CA MET A 97 -0.15 -7.60 4.64
C MET A 97 1.38 -7.43 4.70
N ILE A 98 1.88 -6.20 4.52
CA ILE A 98 3.34 -5.93 4.55
C ILE A 98 3.94 -6.23 5.92
N LYS A 99 3.29 -5.81 7.00
CA LYS A 99 3.74 -6.12 8.37
C LYS A 99 3.80 -7.63 8.61
N GLY A 100 2.83 -8.36 8.08
CA GLY A 100 2.67 -9.81 8.19
C GLY A 100 3.61 -10.64 7.32
N LEU A 101 4.35 -10.04 6.39
CA LEU A 101 5.30 -10.77 5.54
C LEU A 101 6.31 -11.54 6.39
N LYS A 102 6.62 -12.77 5.98
CA LYS A 102 7.63 -13.59 6.65
C LYS A 102 8.96 -12.86 6.76
N LYS A 103 9.62 -13.00 7.91
CA LYS A 103 10.97 -12.50 8.14
C LYS A 103 12.00 -13.62 7.92
N PRO A 104 13.13 -13.37 7.24
CA PRO A 104 14.17 -14.38 7.10
C PRO A 104 14.74 -14.81 8.46
N GLY A 105 14.94 -16.11 8.62
CA GLY A 105 15.74 -16.65 9.72
C GLY A 105 17.23 -16.54 9.38
N TRP A 106 17.91 -15.57 9.97
CA TRP A 106 19.35 -15.38 9.74
C TRP A 106 20.17 -16.28 10.68
N TYR A 107 20.87 -17.26 10.12
CA TYR A 107 21.81 -18.10 10.87
C TYR A 107 23.22 -17.56 10.65
N GLY A 108 23.80 -16.94 11.69
CA GLY A 108 25.16 -16.39 11.66
C GLY A 108 26.09 -17.07 12.67
N THR A 109 27.40 -16.88 12.50
CA THR A 109 28.38 -17.13 13.57
C THR A 109 28.25 -16.01 14.62
N ARG A 110 28.67 -16.27 15.86
CA ARG A 110 28.39 -15.44 17.07
C ARG A 110 28.67 -13.92 16.94
N ASN A 111 29.43 -13.48 15.93
CA ASN A 111 29.88 -12.09 15.76
C ASN A 111 29.14 -11.29 14.68
N HIS A 112 28.21 -11.88 13.92
CA HIS A 112 27.43 -11.15 12.89
C HIS A 112 25.94 -11.45 13.01
N ARG A 113 25.24 -10.70 13.87
CA ARG A 113 23.76 -10.73 13.91
C ARG A 113 23.23 -9.92 12.73
N HIS A 114 22.67 -10.62 11.75
CA HIS A 114 21.98 -10.01 10.62
C HIS A 114 20.47 -10.03 10.88
N SER A 115 19.76 -8.95 10.55
CA SER A 115 18.33 -8.82 10.85
C SER A 115 17.51 -8.16 9.75
N CYS A 116 18.05 -8.01 8.52
CA CYS A 116 17.32 -7.36 7.44
C CYS A 116 16.00 -8.09 7.14
N CYS A 117 14.95 -7.32 6.92
CA CYS A 117 13.65 -7.83 6.49
C CYS A 117 13.00 -6.86 5.50
N ILE A 118 12.00 -7.34 4.76
CA ILE A 118 11.29 -6.56 3.76
C ILE A 118 10.60 -5.34 4.38
N GLN A 119 10.06 -5.50 5.60
CA GLN A 119 9.37 -4.43 6.31
C GLN A 119 10.28 -3.21 6.54
N ASP A 120 11.54 -3.43 6.92
CA ASP A 120 12.50 -2.35 7.13
C ASP A 120 12.80 -1.62 5.81
N LYS A 121 12.90 -2.37 4.70
CA LYS A 121 13.15 -1.81 3.36
C LYS A 121 12.00 -0.97 2.83
N LEU A 122 10.77 -1.30 3.20
CA LEU A 122 9.56 -0.57 2.79
C LEU A 122 9.15 0.54 3.78
N SER A 123 9.75 0.58 4.97
CA SER A 123 9.30 1.42 6.08
C SER A 123 9.20 2.92 5.73
N ILE A 124 10.20 3.47 5.04
CA ILE A 124 10.26 4.89 4.66
C ILE A 124 9.11 5.22 3.68
N SER A 125 8.93 4.41 2.65
CA SER A 125 7.87 4.63 1.66
C SER A 125 6.48 4.46 2.28
N LEU A 126 6.30 3.52 3.21
CA LEU A 126 5.03 3.36 3.92
C LEU A 126 4.73 4.54 4.84
N ALA A 127 5.75 5.07 5.53
CA ALA A 127 5.60 6.28 6.33
C ALA A 127 5.23 7.49 5.46
N LYS A 128 5.81 7.58 4.25
CA LYS A 128 5.46 8.62 3.29
C LYS A 128 4.02 8.48 2.77
N VAL A 129 3.58 7.27 2.41
CA VAL A 129 2.17 7.04 2.02
C VAL A 129 1.24 7.49 3.15
N GLU A 130 1.58 7.19 4.40
CA GLU A 130 0.80 7.59 5.57
C GLU A 130 0.77 9.12 5.75
N SER A 131 1.90 9.81 5.57
CA SER A 131 1.95 11.28 5.67
C SER A 131 1.20 11.99 4.53
N ASP A 132 1.15 11.37 3.36
CA ASP A 132 0.58 11.95 2.14
C ASP A 132 -0.92 11.63 1.98
N LEU A 133 -1.52 10.88 2.92
CA LEU A 133 -2.96 10.60 2.90
C LEU A 133 -3.77 11.90 2.97
N ARG A 134 -4.69 12.08 2.02
CA ARG A 134 -5.62 13.21 2.01
C ARG A 134 -6.43 13.25 3.30
N VAL A 135 -6.43 14.41 3.94
CA VAL A 135 -7.32 14.73 5.04
C VAL A 135 -8.57 15.39 4.45
N PHE A 136 -9.74 14.82 4.74
CA PHE A 136 -11.03 15.39 4.37
C PHE A 136 -11.56 16.23 5.53
N ASP A 137 -11.89 17.48 5.29
CA ASP A 137 -12.46 18.41 6.27
C ASP A 137 -13.90 18.81 5.92
N LEU A 138 -14.53 19.64 6.76
CA LEU A 138 -15.94 20.02 6.56
C LEU A 138 -16.19 20.87 5.32
N GLN A 139 -15.19 21.58 4.80
CA GLN A 139 -15.31 22.45 3.63
C GLN A 139 -15.45 21.65 2.35
N ASP A 140 -14.81 20.48 2.27
CA ASP A 140 -14.95 19.54 1.15
C ASP A 140 -16.45 19.22 0.89
N PHE A 141 -17.24 19.09 1.94
CA PHE A 141 -18.69 18.79 1.85
C PHE A 141 -19.58 20.02 1.59
N GLN A 142 -19.02 21.24 1.68
CA GLN A 142 -19.77 22.47 1.47
C GLN A 142 -19.61 23.02 0.06
N ALA A 143 -18.45 22.79 -0.57
CA ALA A 143 -18.12 23.31 -1.90
C ALA A 143 -19.07 22.84 -3.01
N THR A 144 -19.70 21.67 -2.83
CA THR A 144 -20.55 21.00 -3.82
C THR A 144 -21.96 21.58 -3.94
N LYS A 145 -22.42 22.36 -2.94
CA LYS A 145 -23.75 23.03 -3.00
C LYS A 145 -23.83 24.19 -4.00
N ASN A 146 -22.71 24.63 -4.57
CA ASN A 146 -22.68 25.78 -5.47
C ASN A 146 -22.84 25.42 -6.96
N HIS A 147 -23.03 24.14 -7.32
CA HIS A 147 -23.22 23.70 -8.71
C HIS A 147 -24.69 23.49 -9.12
N THR A 148 -25.67 23.82 -8.27
CA THR A 148 -27.11 23.70 -8.59
C THR A 148 -27.84 25.05 -8.63
N ARG A 149 -27.24 26.08 -9.22
CA ARG A 149 -27.95 27.30 -9.63
C ARG A 149 -27.74 27.55 -11.12
N ILE A 150 -28.55 26.88 -11.93
CA ILE A 150 -28.91 27.31 -13.29
C ILE A 150 -30.43 27.36 -13.34
#